data_AF-A0A5D4JK92-F1
#
_entry.id   AF-A0A5D4JK92-F1
#
_cell.length_a   1.000
_cell.length_b   1.000
_cell.length_c   1.000
_cell.angle_alpha   90.00
_cell.angle_beta   90.00
_cell.angle_gamma   90.00
#
_symmetry.space_group_name_H-M   'P 1'
#
loop_
_entity.id
_entity.type
_entity.pdbx_description
1 polymer ?
#
loop_
_entity_poly.entity_id
_entity_poly.type
_entity_poly.pdbx_seq_one_letter_code
_entity_poly.pdbx_strand_id
1 'polypeptide(L)'
;MQNGVTRRTVIQSAAVVGLAAAVGSLTPATALAAPAKQAKKAPASANGWSLEKEANHVSTVWTRPVAGPGLNVDVRIGDVEAILVHVIRRFHYEIEQLDAVDLAGWQQIGALDKNRPESNLASGTAVRIRPGASAKGGLFPLQEMTLRDVLADCEGVVRWGGDDSPVDESLFYIDAGPDDERVSAVAQKLRDWNGTPGAGAGVIMDPKSAKRSAAAEKLAQRQAR
;
A
#
# COMPACT_ATOMS: atom_id res chain seq x y z
N MET A 1 -25.38 20.48 40.61
CA MET A 1 -26.60 20.75 39.81
C MET A 1 -26.20 20.67 38.35
N GLN A 2 -26.79 19.72 37.65
CA GLN A 2 -26.42 19.26 36.31
C GLN A 2 -27.17 20.12 35.27
N ASN A 3 -26.44 20.74 34.34
CA ASN A 3 -27.04 21.33 33.15
C ASN A 3 -26.68 20.46 31.96
N GLY A 4 -27.55 19.48 31.68
CA GLY A 4 -27.46 18.61 30.51
C GLY A 4 -27.78 19.39 29.24
N VAL A 5 -26.86 19.39 28.29
CA VAL A 5 -27.10 19.84 26.92
C VAL A 5 -27.66 18.66 26.13
N THR A 6 -28.98 18.67 25.94
CA THR A 6 -29.72 17.66 25.17
C THR A 6 -29.48 17.87 23.67
N ARG A 7 -28.97 16.81 23.03
CA ARG A 7 -28.91 16.65 21.57
C ARG A 7 -30.32 16.32 21.05
N ARG A 8 -31.02 17.28 20.47
CA ARG A 8 -32.04 17.11 19.41
C ARG A 8 -32.74 18.45 19.16
N THR A 9 -33.12 18.66 17.89
CA THR A 9 -34.09 19.67 17.43
C THR A 9 -33.50 21.01 16.99
N VAL A 10 -32.92 21.04 15.79
CA VAL A 10 -32.97 22.24 14.93
C VAL A 10 -33.43 21.80 13.54
N ILE A 11 -34.74 21.66 13.40
CA ILE A 11 -35.49 21.77 12.14
C ILE A 11 -36.59 22.79 12.43
N GLN A 12 -36.95 23.59 11.42
CA GLN A 12 -37.92 24.69 11.41
C GLN A 12 -37.26 26.04 11.76
N SER A 13 -37.42 27.13 11.03
CA SER A 13 -38.34 27.47 9.93
C SER A 13 -37.97 28.88 9.45
N ALA A 14 -37.98 29.15 8.15
CA ALA A 14 -38.01 30.51 7.62
C ALA A 14 -38.98 30.57 6.45
N ALA A 15 -40.18 31.07 6.72
CA ALA A 15 -41.18 31.46 5.74
C ALA A 15 -41.75 32.81 6.18
N VAL A 16 -41.48 33.87 5.41
CA VAL A 16 -42.33 35.07 5.17
C VAL A 16 -41.79 35.69 3.87
N VAL A 17 -42.43 35.44 2.72
CA VAL A 17 -43.42 36.30 2.03
C VAL A 17 -42.90 37.72 1.72
N GLY A 18 -42.60 37.96 0.44
CA GLY A 18 -42.55 39.27 -0.18
C GLY A 18 -43.16 39.18 -1.58
N LEU A 19 -44.44 39.51 -1.70
CA LEU A 19 -45.12 39.69 -2.98
C LEU A 19 -44.67 41.01 -3.60
N ALA A 20 -44.01 40.96 -4.76
CA ALA A 20 -43.93 42.08 -5.68
C ALA A 20 -44.22 41.55 -7.09
N ALA A 21 -45.44 41.83 -7.57
CA ALA A 21 -45.87 41.51 -8.93
C ALA A 21 -45.22 42.50 -9.91
N ALA A 22 -44.20 42.05 -10.62
CA ALA A 22 -43.78 42.62 -11.88
C ALA A 22 -43.86 41.49 -12.92
N VAL A 23 -44.86 41.57 -13.79
CA VAL A 23 -45.05 40.62 -14.90
C VAL A 23 -44.04 40.98 -15.99
N GLY A 24 -42.79 40.63 -15.75
CA GLY A 24 -41.73 40.59 -16.74
C GLY A 24 -41.40 39.13 -17.00
N SER A 25 -41.40 38.72 -18.27
CA SER A 25 -41.06 37.37 -18.71
C SER A 25 -39.63 37.00 -18.31
N LEU A 26 -39.46 36.50 -17.08
CA LEU A 26 -38.21 35.91 -16.62
C LEU A 26 -38.13 34.52 -17.23
N THR A 27 -37.45 34.41 -18.37
CA THR A 27 -36.93 33.12 -18.82
C THR A 27 -35.97 32.62 -17.74
N PRO A 28 -36.15 31.40 -17.20
CA PRO A 28 -35.17 30.85 -16.28
C PRO A 28 -33.86 30.69 -17.04
N ALA A 29 -32.86 31.51 -16.70
CA ALA A 29 -31.50 31.31 -17.15
C ALA A 29 -31.00 30.01 -16.51
N THR A 30 -31.09 28.91 -17.25
CA THR A 30 -30.41 27.67 -16.91
C THR A 30 -28.91 27.98 -16.89
N ALA A 31 -28.31 28.02 -15.70
CA ALA A 31 -26.88 28.03 -15.57
C ALA A 31 -26.36 26.72 -16.17
N LEU A 32 -25.91 26.78 -17.43
CA LEU A 32 -25.17 25.72 -18.07
C LEU A 32 -23.89 25.55 -17.24
N ALA A 33 -23.83 24.49 -16.44
CA ALA A 33 -22.61 24.07 -15.79
C ALA A 33 -21.55 23.94 -16.90
N ALA A 34 -20.52 24.80 -16.84
CA ALA A 34 -19.38 24.68 -17.73
C ALA A 34 -18.87 23.23 -17.62
N PRO A 35 -18.60 22.54 -18.75
CA PRO A 35 -18.11 21.17 -18.68
C PRO A 35 -16.86 21.20 -17.80
N ALA A 36 -16.90 20.46 -16.69
CA ALA A 36 -15.75 20.32 -15.82
C ALA A 36 -14.60 19.84 -16.71
N LYS A 37 -13.58 20.68 -16.89
CA LYS A 37 -12.34 20.24 -17.56
C LYS A 37 -11.90 18.99 -16.82
N GLN A 38 -11.94 17.84 -17.49
CA GLN A 38 -11.47 16.58 -16.93
C GLN A 38 -10.08 16.84 -16.37
N ALA A 39 -9.96 16.77 -15.04
CA ALA A 39 -8.68 16.91 -14.37
C ALA A 39 -7.75 15.86 -15.00
N LYS A 40 -6.61 16.30 -15.51
CA LYS A 40 -5.61 15.38 -16.06
C LYS A 40 -5.32 14.35 -14.97
N LYS A 41 -5.50 13.06 -15.27
CA LYS A 41 -5.16 11.98 -14.33
C LYS A 41 -3.71 12.18 -13.88
N ALA A 42 -3.50 12.19 -12.57
CA ALA A 42 -2.16 12.28 -12.01
C ALA A 42 -1.29 11.16 -12.60
N PRO A 43 0.01 11.40 -12.85
CA PRO A 43 0.92 10.33 -13.23
C PRO A 43 0.85 9.18 -12.23
N ALA A 44 0.76 7.95 -12.74
CA ALA A 44 0.72 6.74 -11.94
C ALA A 44 1.95 5.85 -12.20
N SER A 45 2.34 5.06 -11.20
CA SER A 45 3.30 3.96 -11.32
C SER A 45 2.70 2.77 -12.09
N ALA A 46 3.51 1.75 -12.36
CA ALA A 46 3.09 0.56 -13.10
C ALA A 46 1.87 -0.14 -12.49
N ASN A 47 1.74 -0.16 -11.15
CA ASN A 47 0.57 -0.70 -10.45
C ASN A 47 -0.61 0.29 -10.33
N GLY A 48 -0.57 1.45 -10.99
CA GLY A 48 -1.69 2.40 -11.05
C GLY A 48 -1.82 3.37 -9.87
N TRP A 49 -0.90 3.34 -8.91
CA TRP A 49 -0.89 4.29 -7.79
C TRP A 49 -0.29 5.63 -8.20
N SER A 50 -0.81 6.73 -7.62
CA SER A 50 -0.29 8.07 -7.90
C SER A 50 1.16 8.23 -7.45
N LEU A 51 1.98 8.82 -8.33
CA LEU A 51 3.38 9.13 -8.03
C LEU A 51 3.46 10.27 -7.02
N GLU A 52 4.38 10.15 -6.06
CA GLU A 52 4.70 11.20 -5.11
C GLU A 52 5.98 11.92 -5.51
N LYS A 53 6.00 13.23 -5.29
CA LYS A 53 7.18 14.06 -5.62
C LYS A 53 8.24 14.01 -4.55
N GLU A 54 7.82 13.91 -3.29
CA GLU A 54 8.64 13.97 -2.09
C GLU A 54 8.03 13.07 -1.01
N ALA A 55 8.87 12.43 -0.19
CA ALA A 55 8.44 11.77 1.05
C ALA A 55 8.47 12.78 2.21
N ASN A 56 7.67 12.55 3.26
CA ASN A 56 7.73 13.31 4.52
C ASN A 56 7.43 14.82 4.38
N HIS A 57 6.57 15.17 3.42
CA HIS A 57 6.01 16.51 3.21
C HIS A 57 4.50 16.39 2.90
N VAL A 58 3.83 17.36 2.29
CA VAL A 58 2.43 17.23 1.79
C VAL A 58 2.35 16.11 0.72
N SER A 59 2.33 14.86 1.19
CA SER A 59 2.55 13.60 0.47
C SER A 59 1.85 12.46 1.23
N THR A 60 1.55 11.38 0.52
CA THR A 60 1.02 10.15 1.13
C THR A 60 2.12 9.16 1.54
N VAL A 61 3.38 9.50 1.28
CA VAL A 61 4.55 8.70 1.66
C VAL A 61 5.19 9.30 2.90
N TRP A 62 5.36 8.47 3.93
CA TRP A 62 5.94 8.87 5.20
C TRP A 62 6.92 7.83 5.73
N THR A 63 7.87 8.28 6.54
CA THR A 63 8.78 7.40 7.28
C THR A 63 8.01 6.59 8.30
N ARG A 64 8.06 5.27 8.14
CA ARG A 64 7.40 4.30 9.01
C ARG A 64 8.43 3.46 9.75
N PRO A 65 8.30 3.30 11.08
CA PRO A 65 9.19 2.44 11.83
C PRO A 65 8.87 0.97 11.55
N VAL A 66 9.91 0.16 11.36
CA VAL A 66 9.79 -1.30 11.31
C VAL A 66 10.06 -1.83 12.71
N ALA A 67 9.00 -2.28 13.37
CA ALA A 67 9.08 -2.80 14.74
C ALA A 67 9.96 -4.05 14.79
N GLY A 68 10.94 -4.06 15.71
CA GLY A 68 11.90 -5.14 15.83
C GLY A 68 13.33 -4.73 15.50
N PRO A 69 13.66 -4.50 14.22
CA PRO A 69 15.01 -4.17 13.80
C PRO A 69 15.43 -2.73 14.10
N GLY A 70 14.50 -1.85 14.50
CA GLY A 70 14.78 -0.43 14.75
C GLY A 70 15.05 0.36 13.46
N LEU A 71 14.66 -0.20 12.31
CA LEU A 71 14.80 0.43 10.99
C LEU A 71 13.62 1.34 10.68
N ASN A 72 13.82 2.25 9.74
CA ASN A 72 12.79 3.12 9.21
C ASN A 72 12.74 2.98 7.68
N VAL A 73 11.55 3.12 7.11
CA VAL A 73 11.35 3.04 5.67
C VAL A 73 10.27 4.03 5.22
N ASP A 74 10.56 4.76 4.15
CA ASP A 74 9.59 5.66 3.53
C ASP A 74 8.65 4.84 2.64
N VAL A 75 7.38 4.74 3.04
CA VAL A 75 6.35 4.01 2.29
C VAL A 75 5.04 4.77 2.29
N ARG A 76 4.16 4.45 1.36
CA ARG A 76 2.80 4.97 1.34
C ARG A 76 2.07 4.51 2.60
N ILE A 77 1.50 5.46 3.33
CA ILE A 77 0.81 5.21 4.60
C ILE A 77 -0.51 4.44 4.39
N GLY A 78 -0.98 3.78 5.45
CA GLY A 78 -2.25 3.05 5.45
C GLY A 78 -2.09 1.56 5.15
N ASP A 79 -2.85 1.04 4.19
CA ASP A 79 -2.85 -0.40 3.91
C ASP A 79 -1.52 -0.89 3.31
N VAL A 80 -0.92 -0.09 2.44
CA VAL A 80 0.40 -0.39 1.86
C VAL A 80 1.48 -0.49 2.93
N GLU A 81 1.51 0.45 3.88
CA GLU A 81 2.39 0.41 5.04
C GLU A 81 2.25 -0.90 5.81
N ALA A 82 1.02 -1.29 6.17
CA ALA A 82 0.79 -2.49 6.98
C ALA A 82 1.34 -3.76 6.31
N ILE A 83 1.23 -3.83 4.98
CA ILE A 83 1.71 -4.96 4.18
C ILE A 83 3.24 -4.93 4.02
N LEU A 84 3.82 -3.83 3.55
CA LEU A 84 5.25 -3.77 3.26
C LEU A 84 6.09 -3.84 4.55
N VAL A 85 5.64 -3.22 5.65
CA VAL A 85 6.30 -3.35 6.96
C VAL A 85 6.25 -4.79 7.48
N HIS A 86 5.16 -5.53 7.23
CA HIS A 86 5.10 -6.96 7.57
C HIS A 86 6.15 -7.77 6.81
N VAL A 87 6.28 -7.56 5.50
CA VAL A 87 7.28 -8.24 4.66
C VAL A 87 8.69 -7.97 5.17
N ILE A 88 9.06 -6.70 5.40
CA ILE A 88 10.38 -6.32 5.89
C ILE A 88 10.66 -6.96 7.26
N ARG A 89 9.68 -6.93 8.16
CA ARG A 89 9.83 -7.49 9.51
C ARG A 89 10.04 -9.02 9.47
N ARG A 90 9.25 -9.75 8.68
CA ARG A 90 9.42 -11.20 8.51
C ARG A 90 10.77 -11.53 7.86
N PHE A 91 11.19 -10.75 6.86
CA PHE A 91 12.49 -10.92 6.22
C PHE A 91 13.62 -10.80 7.25
N HIS A 92 13.60 -9.73 8.06
CA HIS A 92 14.60 -9.50 9.10
C HIS A 92 14.69 -10.65 10.12
N TYR A 93 13.55 -11.20 10.54
CA TYR A 93 13.53 -12.21 11.60
C TYR A 93 13.77 -13.65 11.10
N GLU A 94 13.42 -13.96 9.87
CA GLU A 94 13.32 -15.36 9.42
C GLU A 94 14.19 -15.70 8.22
N ILE A 95 14.70 -14.69 7.51
CA ILE A 95 15.52 -14.88 6.31
C ILE A 95 16.93 -14.43 6.57
N GLU A 96 17.11 -13.16 6.92
CA GLU A 96 18.41 -12.53 7.12
C GLU A 96 18.25 -11.22 7.89
N GLN A 97 19.14 -10.97 8.85
CA GLN A 97 19.15 -9.73 9.62
C GLN A 97 19.49 -8.55 8.69
N LEU A 98 18.63 -7.54 8.69
CA LEU A 98 18.78 -6.32 7.91
C LEU A 98 19.43 -5.20 8.75
N ASP A 99 20.39 -4.50 8.15
CA ASP A 99 20.85 -3.18 8.60
C ASP A 99 20.21 -2.05 7.78
N ALA A 100 20.45 -0.80 8.18
CA ALA A 100 19.88 0.37 7.51
C ALA A 100 20.27 0.49 6.03
N VAL A 101 21.44 -0.02 5.65
CA VAL A 101 21.92 -0.02 4.25
C VAL A 101 21.19 -1.05 3.39
N ASP A 102 20.59 -2.07 4.01
CA ASP A 102 19.90 -3.16 3.33
C ASP A 102 18.42 -2.87 3.10
N LEU A 103 17.94 -1.67 3.41
CA LEU A 103 16.55 -1.29 3.26
C LEU A 103 16.41 0.08 2.61
N ALA A 104 15.70 0.13 1.48
CA ALA A 104 15.34 1.37 0.83
C ALA A 104 13.83 1.42 0.55
N GLY A 105 13.21 2.56 0.83
CA GLY A 105 11.79 2.82 0.57
C GLY A 105 11.59 3.62 -0.71
N TRP A 106 10.72 4.64 -0.62
CA TRP A 106 10.38 5.54 -1.71
C TRP A 106 11.60 6.12 -2.42
N GLN A 107 11.51 6.20 -3.75
CA GLN A 107 12.53 6.80 -4.60
C GLN A 107 11.84 7.67 -5.65
N GLN A 108 12.41 8.83 -5.96
CA GLN A 108 11.86 9.69 -7.00
C GLN A 108 11.86 8.98 -8.36
N ILE A 109 10.82 9.22 -9.18
CA ILE A 109 10.67 8.57 -10.49
C ILE A 109 11.87 8.76 -11.44
N GLY A 110 12.59 9.89 -11.34
CA GLY A 110 13.86 10.21 -12.01
C GLY A 110 14.28 9.29 -13.18
N ALA A 111 15.20 8.37 -12.90
CA ALA A 111 15.75 7.42 -13.87
C ALA A 111 14.99 6.08 -13.93
N LEU A 112 13.94 5.91 -13.14
CA LEU A 112 13.12 4.70 -13.13
C LEU A 112 12.20 4.67 -14.36
N ASP A 113 12.08 3.51 -14.98
CA ASP A 113 11.10 3.34 -16.06
C ASP A 113 9.69 3.26 -15.45
N LYS A 114 8.86 4.23 -15.84
CA LYS A 114 7.48 4.37 -15.38
C LYS A 114 6.61 3.15 -15.67
N ASN A 115 6.94 2.36 -16.70
CA ASN A 115 6.14 1.20 -17.10
C ASN A 115 6.62 -0.11 -16.45
N ARG A 116 7.66 -0.04 -15.62
CA ARG A 116 8.26 -1.21 -14.99
C ARG A 116 7.99 -1.25 -13.48
N PRO A 117 8.09 -2.43 -12.84
CA PRO A 117 7.82 -2.57 -11.41
C PRO A 117 8.60 -1.62 -10.51
N GLU A 118 9.83 -1.23 -10.89
CA GLU A 118 10.63 -0.27 -10.10
C GLU A 118 9.94 1.10 -9.93
N SER A 119 9.06 1.51 -10.85
CA SER A 119 8.29 2.76 -10.71
C SER A 119 7.37 2.78 -9.49
N ASN A 120 7.04 1.63 -8.91
CA ASN A 120 6.23 1.52 -7.70
C ASN A 120 6.95 2.08 -6.47
N LEU A 121 8.30 2.22 -6.51
CA LEU A 121 9.07 2.94 -5.50
C LEU A 121 8.65 4.43 -5.46
N ALA A 122 8.33 5.01 -6.62
CA ALA A 122 7.95 6.43 -6.71
C ALA A 122 6.52 6.73 -6.26
N SER A 123 5.66 5.72 -6.11
CA SER A 123 4.35 5.86 -5.45
C SER A 123 4.37 5.41 -3.98
N GLY A 124 5.54 4.97 -3.48
CA GLY A 124 5.72 4.42 -2.13
C GLY A 124 5.06 3.05 -1.92
N THR A 125 4.77 2.34 -3.00
CA THR A 125 4.11 1.02 -3.00
C THR A 125 5.06 -0.14 -3.29
N ALA A 126 6.36 0.14 -3.17
CA ALA A 126 7.43 -0.84 -3.23
C ALA A 126 8.52 -0.47 -2.23
N VAL A 127 9.35 -1.46 -1.91
CA VAL A 127 10.58 -1.33 -1.14
C VAL A 127 11.67 -2.17 -1.79
N ARG A 128 12.93 -1.83 -1.49
CA ARG A 128 14.07 -2.68 -1.78
C ARG A 128 14.69 -3.23 -0.51
N ILE A 129 14.84 -4.55 -0.45
CA ILE A 129 15.57 -5.27 0.59
C ILE A 129 16.85 -5.83 -0.04
N ARG A 130 18.02 -5.55 0.55
CA ARG A 130 19.35 -5.77 -0.05
C ARG A 130 19.49 -5.07 -1.41
N PRO A 131 19.42 -3.72 -1.48
CA PRO A 131 19.56 -2.98 -2.73
C PRO A 131 20.81 -3.40 -3.51
N GLY A 132 20.65 -3.73 -4.79
CA GLY A 132 21.73 -4.22 -5.66
C GLY A 132 21.71 -5.73 -5.91
N ALA A 133 20.83 -6.49 -5.24
CA ALA A 133 20.55 -7.89 -5.58
C ALA A 133 19.74 -8.02 -6.89
N SER A 134 20.33 -7.62 -8.02
CA SER A 134 19.67 -7.58 -9.35
C SER A 134 19.90 -8.83 -10.19
N ALA A 135 20.21 -9.96 -9.55
CA ALA A 135 20.49 -11.23 -10.21
C ALA A 135 19.85 -12.38 -9.42
N LYS A 136 19.61 -13.50 -10.10
CA LYS A 136 19.00 -14.68 -9.48
C LYS A 136 20.01 -15.47 -8.65
N GLY A 137 19.57 -16.04 -7.53
CA GLY A 137 20.33 -16.93 -6.67
C GLY A 137 20.99 -16.25 -5.47
N GLY A 138 20.51 -15.06 -5.07
CA GLY A 138 20.98 -14.35 -3.87
C GLY A 138 20.36 -14.84 -2.56
N LEU A 139 19.49 -15.85 -2.60
CA LEU A 139 18.92 -16.51 -1.42
C LEU A 139 19.27 -18.00 -1.43
N PHE A 140 19.63 -18.54 -0.26
CA PHE A 140 19.76 -19.99 -0.10
C PHE A 140 18.38 -20.66 -0.25
N PRO A 141 18.30 -21.95 -0.64
CA PRO A 141 17.02 -22.62 -0.88
C PRO A 141 16.03 -22.54 0.28
N LEU A 142 16.52 -22.63 1.53
CA LEU A 142 15.68 -22.49 2.71
C LEU A 142 15.18 -21.05 2.91
N GLN A 143 16.01 -20.06 2.63
CA GLN A 143 15.65 -18.65 2.68
C GLN A 143 14.60 -18.30 1.62
N GLU A 144 14.75 -18.79 0.39
CA GLU A 144 13.74 -18.59 -0.65
C GLU A 144 12.43 -19.26 -0.24
N MET A 145 12.45 -20.48 0.29
CA MET A 145 11.24 -21.16 0.79
C MET A 145 10.54 -20.34 1.88
N THR A 146 11.29 -19.80 2.85
CA THR A 146 10.75 -18.89 3.86
C THR A 146 10.21 -17.61 3.23
N LEU A 147 10.87 -17.05 2.21
CA LEU A 147 10.36 -15.89 1.49
C LEU A 147 9.02 -16.19 0.82
N ARG A 148 8.88 -17.34 0.16
CA ARG A 148 7.61 -17.75 -0.45
C ARG A 148 6.50 -17.84 0.58
N ASP A 149 6.83 -18.30 1.77
CA ASP A 149 5.89 -18.35 2.89
C ASP A 149 5.43 -16.95 3.35
N VAL A 150 6.35 -15.99 3.45
CA VAL A 150 6.03 -14.58 3.75
C VAL A 150 5.12 -13.97 2.67
N LEU A 151 5.41 -14.22 1.40
CA LEU A 151 4.57 -13.76 0.30
C LEU A 151 3.18 -14.41 0.32
N ALA A 152 3.09 -15.68 0.77
CA ALA A 152 1.82 -16.38 0.94
C ALA A 152 0.94 -15.76 2.03
N ASP A 153 1.52 -15.23 3.11
CA ASP A 153 0.78 -14.45 4.12
C ASP A 153 0.14 -13.19 3.53
N CYS A 154 0.77 -12.62 2.51
CA CYS A 154 0.28 -11.46 1.75
C CYS A 154 -0.73 -11.84 0.65
N GLU A 155 -1.08 -13.12 0.53
CA GLU A 155 -2.14 -13.66 -0.35
C GLU A 155 -1.99 -13.32 -1.85
N GLY A 156 -0.78 -12.93 -2.26
CA GLY A 156 -0.46 -12.49 -3.63
C GLY A 156 -0.73 -11.02 -3.91
N VAL A 157 -0.96 -10.19 -2.88
CA VAL A 157 -0.94 -8.73 -3.00
C VAL A 157 0.49 -8.20 -3.16
N VAL A 158 1.48 -8.91 -2.62
CA VAL A 158 2.90 -8.57 -2.79
C VAL A 158 3.53 -9.50 -3.82
N ARG A 159 4.31 -8.91 -4.73
CA ARG A 159 5.16 -9.62 -5.68
C ARG A 159 6.63 -9.34 -5.40
N TRP A 160 7.48 -10.32 -5.73
CA TRP A 160 8.93 -10.26 -5.58
C TRP A 160 9.59 -10.19 -6.95
N GLY A 161 10.46 -9.20 -7.15
CA GLY A 161 11.17 -9.01 -8.41
C GLY A 161 12.15 -10.12 -8.76
N GLY A 162 12.43 -11.05 -7.84
CA GLY A 162 13.14 -12.30 -8.13
C GLY A 162 12.44 -13.19 -9.16
N ASP A 163 11.12 -13.04 -9.30
CA ASP A 163 10.29 -13.75 -10.29
C ASP A 163 10.08 -12.96 -11.60
N ASP A 164 10.56 -11.72 -11.66
CA ASP A 164 10.35 -10.86 -12.82
C ASP A 164 11.39 -11.07 -13.92
N SER A 165 11.10 -10.54 -15.10
CA SER A 165 12.05 -10.44 -16.20
C SER A 165 12.17 -8.98 -16.64
N PRO A 166 13.34 -8.34 -16.46
CA PRO A 166 14.55 -8.85 -15.82
C PRO A 166 14.40 -9.00 -14.31
N VAL A 167 15.25 -9.84 -13.72
CA VAL A 167 15.26 -10.17 -12.29
C VAL A 167 15.75 -8.98 -11.46
N ASP A 168 15.05 -8.68 -10.38
CA ASP A 168 15.48 -7.80 -9.29
C ASP A 168 15.08 -8.42 -7.95
N GLU A 169 15.93 -9.29 -7.39
CA GLU A 169 15.66 -9.93 -6.10
C GLU A 169 15.58 -8.94 -4.93
N SER A 170 16.01 -7.70 -5.11
CA SER A 170 15.86 -6.68 -4.09
C SER A 170 14.44 -6.11 -4.02
N LEU A 171 13.67 -6.17 -5.11
CA LEU A 171 12.41 -5.44 -5.24
C LEU A 171 11.21 -6.22 -4.68
N PHE A 172 10.43 -5.57 -3.82
CA PHE A 172 9.15 -6.05 -3.32
C PHE A 172 8.08 -4.98 -3.54
N TYR A 173 6.95 -5.32 -4.15
CA TYR A 173 5.96 -4.32 -4.52
C TYR A 173 4.52 -4.83 -4.45
N ILE A 174 3.59 -3.90 -4.28
CA ILE A 174 2.16 -4.17 -4.34
C ILE A 174 1.75 -4.44 -5.80
N ASP A 175 1.27 -5.65 -6.08
CA ASP A 175 0.83 -6.14 -7.39
C ASP A 175 -0.68 -5.96 -7.58
N ALA A 176 -1.17 -4.80 -7.16
CA ALA A 176 -2.58 -4.43 -7.16
C ALA A 176 -2.74 -2.91 -7.21
N GLY A 177 -3.83 -2.46 -7.84
CA GLY A 177 -4.19 -1.05 -7.90
C GLY A 177 -4.76 -0.50 -6.59
N PRO A 178 -4.92 0.83 -6.48
CA PRO A 178 -5.44 1.48 -5.27
C PRO A 178 -6.88 1.09 -4.91
N ASP A 179 -7.67 0.65 -5.89
CA ASP A 179 -9.08 0.28 -5.70
C ASP A 179 -9.28 -1.25 -5.53
N ASP A 180 -8.19 -2.03 -5.42
CA ASP A 180 -8.27 -3.48 -5.25
C ASP A 180 -8.54 -3.84 -3.78
N GLU A 181 -9.72 -4.40 -3.52
CA GLU A 181 -10.17 -4.79 -2.18
C GLU A 181 -9.21 -5.76 -1.48
N ARG A 182 -8.43 -6.57 -2.23
CA ARG A 182 -7.45 -7.50 -1.65
C ARG A 182 -6.40 -6.77 -0.83
N VAL A 183 -6.00 -5.56 -1.23
CA VAL A 183 -5.04 -4.75 -0.48
C VAL A 183 -5.58 -4.44 0.91
N SER A 184 -6.82 -3.96 0.99
CA SER A 184 -7.45 -3.62 2.27
C SER A 184 -7.68 -4.85 3.16
N ALA A 185 -8.09 -5.98 2.56
CA ALA A 185 -8.35 -7.22 3.28
C ALA A 185 -7.07 -7.81 3.90
N VAL A 186 -5.98 -7.89 3.12
CA VAL A 186 -4.68 -8.36 3.61
C VAL A 186 -4.14 -7.41 4.67
N ALA A 187 -4.21 -6.10 4.46
CA ALA A 187 -3.75 -5.13 5.45
C ALA A 187 -4.52 -5.25 6.78
N GLN A 188 -5.84 -5.47 6.73
CA GLN A 188 -6.64 -5.67 7.93
C GLN A 188 -6.24 -6.96 8.68
N LYS A 189 -6.10 -8.08 7.97
CA LYS A 189 -5.61 -9.34 8.53
C LYS A 189 -4.26 -9.16 9.24
N LEU A 190 -3.31 -8.46 8.61
CA LEU A 190 -1.99 -8.22 9.19
C LEU A 190 -2.03 -7.30 10.41
N ARG A 191 -2.91 -6.30 10.43
CA ARG A 191 -3.16 -5.48 11.63
C ARG A 191 -3.75 -6.30 12.77
N ASP A 192 -4.71 -7.17 12.48
CA ASP A 192 -5.32 -8.06 13.48
C ASP A 192 -4.27 -9.00 14.09
N TRP A 193 -3.37 -9.54 13.26
CA TRP A 193 -2.23 -10.33 13.73
C TRP A 193 -1.29 -9.54 14.63
N ASN A 194 -0.93 -8.31 14.25
CA ASN A 194 -0.09 -7.45 15.09
C ASN A 194 -0.74 -7.09 16.43
N GLY A 195 -2.07 -7.08 16.51
CA GLY A 195 -2.82 -6.89 17.76
C GLY A 195 -3.03 -8.16 18.58
N THR A 196 -2.69 -9.34 18.05
CA THR A 196 -2.95 -10.64 18.67
C THR A 196 -1.64 -11.28 19.15
N PRO A 197 -1.44 -11.47 20.47
CA PRO A 197 -0.25 -12.15 20.98
C PRO A 197 -0.10 -13.56 20.38
N GLY A 198 1.10 -13.89 19.91
CA GLY A 198 1.40 -15.18 19.29
C GLY A 198 0.95 -15.32 17.82
N ALA A 199 0.54 -14.23 17.17
CA ALA A 199 0.28 -14.19 15.73
C ALA A 199 1.23 -13.20 15.01
N GLY A 200 1.40 -13.40 13.71
CA GLY A 200 2.16 -12.48 12.84
C GLY A 200 3.67 -12.67 12.87
N ALA A 201 4.41 -11.57 12.65
CA ALA A 201 5.85 -11.61 12.42
C ALA A 201 6.65 -11.94 13.69
N GLY A 202 7.60 -12.87 13.57
CA GLY A 202 8.45 -13.32 14.68
C GLY A 202 7.87 -14.51 15.48
N VAL A 203 6.69 -15.02 15.10
CA VAL A 203 6.18 -16.29 15.64
C VAL A 203 6.93 -17.43 14.97
N ILE A 204 7.44 -18.39 15.77
CA ILE A 204 8.08 -19.60 15.25
C ILE A 204 7.02 -20.38 14.45
N MET A 205 7.13 -20.32 13.13
CA MET A 205 6.31 -21.08 12.20
C MET A 205 7.22 -22.04 11.45
N ASP A 206 6.73 -23.24 11.15
CA ASP A 206 7.44 -24.17 10.27
C ASP A 206 7.04 -23.92 8.81
N PRO A 207 7.91 -23.28 7.98
CA PRO A 207 7.62 -23.07 6.56
C PRO A 207 7.52 -24.39 5.77
N LYS A 208 8.02 -25.51 6.32
CA LYS A 208 7.90 -26.85 5.73
C LYS A 208 6.59 -27.56 6.09
N SER A 209 5.76 -26.96 6.94
CA SER A 209 4.45 -27.53 7.22
C SER A 209 3.62 -27.60 5.93
N ALA A 210 3.00 -28.76 5.68
CA ALA A 210 2.36 -29.06 4.39
C ALA A 210 1.38 -27.97 3.94
N LYS A 211 0.63 -27.38 4.87
CA LYS A 211 -0.31 -26.28 4.59
C LYS A 211 0.40 -25.03 4.04
N ARG A 212 1.52 -24.65 4.65
CA ARG A 212 2.25 -23.43 4.32
C ARG A 212 3.05 -23.58 3.04
N SER A 213 3.75 -24.70 2.88
CA SER A 213 4.45 -25.03 1.62
C SER A 213 3.47 -25.08 0.44
N ALA A 214 2.29 -25.69 0.60
CA ALA A 214 1.28 -25.71 -0.46
C ALA A 214 0.73 -24.31 -0.80
N ALA A 215 0.56 -23.43 0.18
CA ALA A 215 0.12 -22.05 -0.05
C ALA A 215 1.18 -21.24 -0.82
N ALA A 216 2.46 -21.39 -0.43
CA ALA A 216 3.61 -20.80 -1.09
C ALA A 216 3.76 -21.27 -2.55
N GLU A 217 3.69 -22.58 -2.80
CA GLU A 217 3.74 -23.15 -4.16
C GLU A 217 2.58 -22.67 -5.03
N LYS A 218 1.36 -22.67 -4.49
CA LYS A 218 0.18 -22.17 -5.20
C LYS A 218 0.32 -20.69 -5.55
N LEU A 219 0.92 -19.89 -4.67
CA LEU A 219 1.17 -18.49 -4.95
C LEU A 219 2.21 -18.33 -6.07
N ALA A 220 3.34 -19.01 -5.98
CA ALA A 220 4.39 -18.97 -7.00
C ALA A 220 3.85 -19.35 -8.39
N GLN A 221 3.01 -20.38 -8.47
CA GLN A 221 2.34 -20.79 -9.71
C GLN A 221 1.38 -19.74 -10.27
N ARG A 222 0.70 -18.96 -9.39
CA ARG A 222 -0.18 -17.87 -9.83
C ARG A 222 0.62 -16.68 -10.35
N GLN A 223 1.76 -16.38 -9.73
CA GLN A 223 2.62 -15.24 -10.08
C GLN A 223 3.54 -15.54 -11.28
N ALA A 224 3.79 -16.81 -11.61
CA ALA A 224 4.53 -17.18 -12.80
C ALA A 224 3.74 -17.04 -14.13
N ARG A 225 2.46 -16.66 -14.06
CA ARG A 225 1.58 -16.44 -15.23
C ARG A 225 1.49 -14.97 -15.56
#